data_AF-A0A974YN39-F1
#
_entry.id   AF-A0A974YN39-F1
#
_cell.length_a   1.000
_cell.length_b   1.000
_cell.length_c   1.000
_cell.angle_alpha   90.00
_cell.angle_beta   90.00
_cell.angle_gamma   90.00
#
_symmetry.space_group_name_H-M   'P 1'
#
loop_
_entity.id
_entity.type
_entity.pdbx_description
1 polymer ?
#
loop_
_entity_poly.entity_id
_entity_poly.type
_entity_poly.pdbx_seq_one_letter_code
_entity_poly.pdbx_strand_id
1 'polypeptide(L)'
;MANALPNAEQVADRWHLMENSSRAFLDTVSKTMRQIRQAVGSNVVAPKLLTYAEKLQYEGYLRRQETNEAVRELSKNGTSIRQIVRQTAHSRKLFRVSRGQRLDVFRTRPSSLDRWLPWLTTAEKKGHVTRFGTLA
;
A
#
# COMPACT_ATOMS: atom_id res chain seq x y z
N MET A 1 23.06 11.47 -24.88
CA MET A 1 22.80 10.26 -25.69
C MET A 1 24.09 9.47 -25.76
N ALA A 2 24.16 8.32 -25.10
CA ALA A 2 25.26 7.37 -25.22
C ALA A 2 24.62 6.05 -25.66
N ASN A 3 24.79 5.71 -26.93
CA ASN A 3 24.23 4.50 -27.52
C ASN A 3 24.99 3.30 -26.95
N ALA A 4 24.30 2.50 -26.13
CA ALA A 4 24.82 1.19 -25.74
C ALA A 4 24.86 0.29 -26.98
N LEU A 5 25.97 -0.42 -27.17
CA LEU A 5 26.20 -1.31 -28.31
C LEU A 5 25.14 -2.42 -28.36
N PRO A 6 24.52 -2.70 -29.52
CA PRO A 6 23.39 -3.64 -29.64
C PRO A 6 23.74 -5.10 -29.30
N ASN A 7 25.04 -5.43 -29.19
CA ASN A 7 25.54 -6.77 -28.90
C ASN A 7 26.36 -6.85 -27.59
N ALA A 8 26.26 -5.86 -26.71
CA ALA A 8 26.96 -5.92 -25.42
C ALA A 8 26.21 -6.88 -24.47
N GLU A 9 26.85 -7.99 -24.11
CA GLU A 9 26.35 -8.87 -23.05
C GLU A 9 26.49 -8.16 -21.70
N GLN A 10 25.36 -7.81 -21.09
CA GLN A 10 25.34 -7.10 -19.82
C GLN A 10 25.63 -8.08 -18.68
N VAL A 11 26.91 -8.39 -18.49
CA VAL A 11 27.36 -9.27 -17.41
C VAL A 11 27.48 -8.46 -16.11
N ALA A 12 26.46 -8.55 -15.26
CA ALA A 12 26.57 -8.10 -13.88
C ALA A 12 27.59 -8.99 -13.14
N ASP A 13 28.50 -8.37 -12.39
CA ASP A 13 29.34 -9.14 -11.47
C ASP A 13 28.47 -9.77 -10.36
N ARG A 14 29.03 -10.77 -9.64
CA ARG A 14 28.29 -11.50 -8.60
C ARG A 14 27.67 -10.56 -7.56
N TRP A 15 28.35 -9.46 -7.24
CA TRP A 15 27.84 -8.47 -6.30
C TRP A 15 26.62 -7.73 -6.84
N HIS A 16 26.69 -7.21 -8.07
CA HIS A 16 25.55 -6.56 -8.71
C HIS A 16 24.37 -7.51 -8.91
N LEU A 17 24.61 -8.80 -9.20
CA LEU A 17 23.53 -9.78 -9.28
C LEU A 17 22.83 -9.96 -7.92
N MET A 18 23.59 -10.04 -6.83
CA MET A 18 23.04 -10.16 -5.47
C MET A 18 22.31 -8.88 -5.04
N GLU A 19 22.86 -7.71 -5.34
CA GLU A 19 22.24 -6.41 -5.04
C GLU A 19 20.92 -6.24 -5.81
N ASN A 20 20.93 -6.51 -7.11
CA ASN A 20 19.73 -6.41 -7.95
C ASN A 20 18.65 -7.40 -7.51
N SER A 21 19.03 -8.64 -7.19
CA SER A 21 18.10 -9.68 -6.73
C SER A 21 17.51 -9.31 -5.37
N SER A 22 18.32 -8.84 -4.43
CA SER A 22 17.87 -8.41 -3.09
C SER A 22 16.92 -7.23 -3.19
N ARG A 23 17.23 -6.24 -4.04
CA ARG A 23 16.37 -5.09 -4.26
C ARG A 23 15.04 -5.47 -4.92
N ALA A 24 15.07 -6.34 -5.92
CA ALA A 24 13.85 -6.84 -6.57
C ALA A 24 12.98 -7.66 -5.61
N PHE A 25 13.60 -8.44 -4.73
CA PHE A 25 12.92 -9.18 -3.68
C PHE A 25 12.25 -8.23 -2.67
N LEU A 26 12.99 -7.27 -2.12
CA LEU A 26 12.46 -6.29 -1.16
C LEU A 26 11.32 -5.45 -1.75
N ASP A 27 11.43 -5.06 -3.02
CA ASP A 27 10.37 -4.32 -3.73
C ASP A 27 9.11 -5.19 -3.90
N THR A 28 9.27 -6.47 -4.29
CA THR A 28 8.16 -7.43 -4.39
C THR A 28 7.47 -7.66 -3.05
N VAL A 29 8.25 -7.87 -1.99
CA VAL A 29 7.72 -8.04 -0.62
C VAL A 29 6.98 -6.78 -0.19
N SER A 30 7.59 -5.60 -0.35
CA SER A 30 6.99 -4.31 0.00
C SER A 30 5.65 -4.09 -0.71
N LYS A 31 5.57 -4.41 -2.01
CA LYS A 31 4.33 -4.32 -2.81
C LYS A 31 3.25 -5.30 -2.36
N THR A 32 3.63 -6.47 -1.86
CA THR A 32 2.71 -7.55 -1.45
C THR A 32 2.40 -7.55 0.04
N MET A 33 2.98 -6.66 0.84
CA MET A 33 2.76 -6.56 2.29
C MET A 33 1.29 -6.56 2.71
N ARG A 34 0.39 -5.96 1.91
CA ARG A 34 -1.06 -6.01 2.18
C ARG A 34 -1.60 -7.44 2.16
N GLN A 35 -1.23 -8.23 1.15
CA GLN A 35 -1.65 -9.64 1.02
C GLN A 35 -0.99 -10.49 2.10
N ILE A 36 0.29 -10.25 2.41
CA ILE A 36 1.01 -10.94 3.49
C ILE A 36 0.28 -10.71 4.82
N ARG A 37 -0.07 -9.45 5.16
CA ARG A 37 -0.83 -9.15 6.39
C ARG A 37 -2.20 -9.81 6.44
N GLN A 38 -2.91 -9.84 5.29
CA GLN A 38 -4.20 -10.53 5.19
C GLN A 38 -4.07 -12.03 5.41
N ALA A 39 -3.06 -12.67 4.82
CA ALA A 39 -2.84 -14.11 4.93
C ALA A 39 -2.33 -14.53 6.32
N VAL A 40 -1.48 -13.73 6.95
CA VAL A 40 -0.94 -13.97 8.30
C VAL A 40 -2.01 -13.72 9.37
N GLY A 41 -3.10 -13.02 9.06
CA GLY A 41 -4.17 -12.69 10.00
C GLY A 41 -3.76 -11.69 11.09
N SER A 42 -2.50 -11.25 11.09
CA SER A 42 -1.99 -10.24 12.02
C SER A 42 -2.21 -8.85 11.43
N ASN A 43 -3.25 -8.17 11.92
CA ASN A 43 -3.32 -6.70 11.86
C ASN A 43 -2.38 -6.05 12.90
N VAL A 44 -1.64 -6.84 13.70
CA VAL A 44 -0.75 -6.35 14.74
C VAL A 44 0.57 -5.95 14.09
N VAL A 45 0.74 -4.64 13.89
CA VAL A 45 1.95 -4.04 13.36
C VAL A 45 2.87 -3.71 14.53
N ALA A 46 4.07 -4.28 14.56
CA ALA A 46 5.09 -3.96 15.57
C ALA A 46 5.69 -2.57 15.27
N PRO A 47 5.36 -1.51 16.04
CA PRO A 47 5.72 -0.13 15.68
C PRO A 47 7.23 0.12 15.69
N LYS A 48 7.98 -0.68 16.47
CA LYS A 48 9.44 -0.60 16.58
C LYS A 48 10.16 -0.98 15.29
N LEU A 49 9.54 -1.80 14.44
CA LEU A 49 10.10 -2.28 13.18
C LEU A 49 9.76 -1.39 11.99
N LEU A 50 8.96 -0.34 12.20
CA LEU A 50 8.53 0.54 11.13
C LEU A 50 9.61 1.56 10.76
N THR A 51 9.77 1.77 9.46
CA THR A 51 10.50 2.93 8.94
C THR A 51 9.81 4.23 9.35
N TYR A 52 10.49 5.37 9.26
CA TYR A 52 9.92 6.66 9.64
C TYR A 52 8.64 7.01 8.85
N ALA A 53 8.65 6.77 7.53
CA ALA A 53 7.47 7.01 6.68
C ALA A 53 6.30 6.09 7.05
N GLU A 54 6.59 4.84 7.41
CA GLU A 54 5.59 3.89 7.89
C GLU A 54 5.03 4.27 9.26
N LYS A 55 5.87 4.75 10.19
CA LYS A 55 5.43 5.26 11.50
C LYS A 55 4.44 6.41 11.34
N LEU A 56 4.72 7.36 10.46
CA LEU A 56 3.81 8.47 10.18
C LEU A 56 2.45 7.98 9.65
N GLN A 57 2.44 6.97 8.76
CA GLN A 57 1.20 6.36 8.29
C GLN A 57 0.46 5.63 9.42
N TYR A 58 1.19 4.90 10.27
CA TYR A 58 0.66 4.17 11.42
C TYR A 58 0.00 5.10 12.45
N GLU A 59 0.65 6.20 12.82
CA GLU A 59 0.09 7.22 13.71
C GLU A 59 -1.15 7.89 13.10
N GLY A 60 -1.13 8.14 11.80
CA GLY A 60 -2.29 8.61 11.07
C GLY A 60 -3.43 7.58 11.05
N TYR A 61 -3.10 6.29 10.99
CA TYR A 61 -4.08 5.19 11.08
C TYR A 61 -4.72 5.13 12.46
N LEU A 62 -3.94 5.21 13.55
CA LEU A 62 -4.45 5.18 14.93
C LEU A 62 -5.49 6.28 15.19
N ARG A 63 -5.20 7.52 14.82
CA ARG A 63 -6.16 8.64 14.95
C ARG A 63 -7.47 8.40 14.22
N ARG A 64 -7.41 7.72 13.06
CA ARG A 64 -8.62 7.36 12.29
C ARG A 64 -9.36 6.19 12.91
N GLN A 65 -8.66 5.21 13.47
CA GLN A 65 -9.30 4.10 14.19
C GLN A 65 -10.08 4.63 15.39
N GLU A 66 -9.46 5.46 16.22
CA GLU A 66 -10.12 6.08 17.37
C GLU A 66 -11.39 6.84 16.96
N THR A 67 -11.31 7.66 15.91
CA THR A 67 -12.48 8.38 15.38
C THR A 67 -13.55 7.43 14.84
N ASN A 68 -13.14 6.38 14.13
CA ASN A 68 -14.05 5.39 13.53
C ASN A 68 -14.73 4.53 14.59
N GLU A 69 -14.02 4.14 15.65
CA GLU A 69 -14.53 3.39 16.78
C GLU A 69 -15.57 4.21 17.54
N ALA A 70 -15.26 5.45 17.90
CA ALA A 70 -16.22 6.36 18.54
C ALA A 70 -17.50 6.54 17.69
N VAL A 71 -17.34 6.74 16.38
CA VAL A 71 -18.48 6.82 15.44
C VAL A 71 -19.27 5.51 15.40
N ARG A 72 -18.58 4.37 15.41
CA ARG A 72 -19.19 3.04 15.34
C ARG A 72 -19.95 2.72 16.62
N GLU A 73 -19.43 3.08 17.78
CA GLU A 73 -20.11 2.96 19.08
C GLU A 73 -21.38 3.80 19.13
N LEU A 74 -21.30 5.08 18.78
CA LEU A 74 -22.46 5.96 18.73
C LEU A 74 -23.53 5.45 17.74
N SER A 75 -23.10 4.89 16.61
CA SER A 75 -23.99 4.27 15.63
C SER A 75 -24.62 2.98 16.13
N LYS A 76 -23.90 2.14 16.90
CA LYS A 76 -24.44 0.92 17.52
C LYS A 76 -25.51 1.26 18.56
N ASN A 77 -25.34 2.37 19.27
CA ASN A 77 -26.30 2.88 20.25
C ASN A 77 -27.56 3.50 19.62
N GLY A 78 -27.77 3.34 18.30
CA GLY A 78 -28.96 3.84 17.60
C GLY A 78 -28.98 5.34 17.35
N THR A 79 -27.89 6.05 17.64
CA THR A 79 -27.81 7.50 17.48
C THR A 79 -27.88 7.88 16.00
N SER A 80 -28.78 8.81 15.64
CA SER A 80 -28.89 9.26 14.26
C SER A 80 -27.60 9.94 13.78
N ILE A 81 -27.24 9.78 12.51
CA ILE A 81 -26.01 10.39 11.92
C ILE A 81 -25.96 11.90 12.18
N ARG A 82 -27.12 12.57 12.14
CA ARG A 82 -27.24 14.02 12.39
C ARG A 82 -26.81 14.39 13.81
N GLN A 83 -27.17 13.57 14.78
CA GLN A 83 -26.85 13.79 16.19
C GLN A 83 -25.38 13.45 16.48
N ILE A 84 -24.83 12.40 15.87
CA ILE A 84 -23.41 12.06 15.99
C ILE A 84 -22.53 13.19 15.46
N VAL A 85 -22.86 13.74 14.28
CA VAL A 85 -22.14 14.88 13.69
C VAL A 85 -22.17 16.11 14.61
N ARG A 86 -23.28 16.33 15.32
CA ARG A 86 -23.41 17.45 16.26
C ARG A 86 -22.62 17.26 17.55
N GLN A 87 -22.58 16.04 18.09
CA GLN A 87 -21.88 15.71 19.34
C GLN A 87 -20.37 15.61 19.15
N THR A 88 -19.93 15.08 18.01
CA THR A 88 -18.50 14.83 17.76
C THR A 88 -17.81 16.00 17.05
N ALA A 89 -18.53 17.02 16.59
CA ALA A 89 -18.03 18.11 15.74
C ALA A 89 -17.32 17.64 14.43
N HIS A 90 -17.47 16.37 14.06
CA HIS A 90 -16.87 15.80 12.86
C HIS A 90 -17.77 15.97 11.63
N SER A 91 -17.16 16.18 10.45
CA SER A 91 -17.93 16.37 9.21
C SER A 91 -18.70 15.12 8.78
N ARG A 92 -19.85 15.30 8.09
CA ARG A 92 -20.59 14.20 7.43
C ARG A 92 -19.73 13.39 6.45
N LYS A 93 -18.73 14.01 5.83
CA LYS A 93 -17.78 13.35 4.93
C LYS A 93 -17.00 12.26 5.66
N LEU A 94 -16.58 12.53 6.91
CA LEU A 94 -15.86 11.54 7.73
C LEU A 94 -16.73 10.32 8.02
N PHE A 95 -18.02 10.49 8.28
CA PHE A 95 -18.94 9.38 8.49
C PHE A 95 -19.13 8.49 7.25
N ARG A 96 -19.11 9.09 6.06
CA ARG A 96 -19.16 8.32 4.79
C ARG A 96 -17.85 7.58 4.55
N VAL A 97 -16.74 8.22 4.89
CA VAL A 97 -15.40 7.62 4.79
C VAL A 97 -15.22 6.49 5.81
N SER A 98 -15.74 6.61 7.03
CA SER A 98 -15.63 5.58 8.08
C SER A 98 -16.41 4.31 7.74
N ARG A 99 -17.60 4.44 7.13
CA ARG A 99 -18.39 3.27 6.68
C ARG A 99 -17.80 2.50 5.51
N GLY A 100 -16.97 3.14 4.68
CA GLY A 100 -16.38 2.53 3.48
C GLY A 100 -14.86 2.36 3.54
N GLN A 101 -14.21 2.72 4.65
CA GLN A 101 -12.76 2.64 4.76
C GLN A 101 -12.32 1.20 4.94
N ARG A 102 -11.37 0.78 4.10
CA ARG A 102 -10.51 -0.36 4.41
C ARG A 102 -9.69 0.01 5.67
N LEU A 103 -9.73 -0.85 6.67
CA LEU A 103 -8.96 -0.75 7.92
C LEU A 103 -7.46 -1.06 7.69
N ASP A 104 -6.96 -0.83 6.48
CA ASP A 104 -5.55 -1.07 6.19
C ASP A 104 -4.72 0.02 6.86
N VAL A 105 -3.74 -0.42 7.63
CA VAL A 105 -2.81 0.41 8.38
C VAL A 105 -1.99 1.29 7.44
N PHE A 106 -1.58 0.71 6.30
CA PHE A 106 -0.76 1.40 5.32
C PHE A 106 -1.59 1.69 4.08
N ARG A 107 -1.92 2.97 3.89
CA ARG A 107 -2.65 3.39 2.70
C ARG A 107 -1.69 3.38 1.52
N THR A 108 -1.77 2.34 0.69
CA THR A 108 -1.22 2.43 -0.65
C THR A 108 -2.01 3.49 -1.41
N ARG A 109 -1.34 4.52 -1.93
CA ARG A 109 -1.98 5.48 -2.83
C ARG A 109 -2.51 4.69 -4.02
N PRO A 110 -3.80 4.79 -4.36
CA PRO A 110 -4.31 4.11 -5.53
C PRO A 110 -3.57 4.64 -6.76
N SER A 111 -2.87 3.75 -7.45
CA SER A 111 -2.17 4.06 -8.69
C SER A 111 -3.16 4.00 -9.85
N SER A 112 -2.98 4.84 -10.89
CA SER A 112 -3.71 4.65 -12.15
C SER A 112 -3.43 3.26 -12.76
N LEU A 113 -2.29 2.65 -12.41
CA LEU A 113 -1.91 1.30 -12.78
C LEU A 113 -2.62 0.22 -11.95
N ASP A 114 -3.29 0.54 -10.84
CA ASP A 114 -3.95 -0.47 -10.01
C ASP A 114 -5.06 -1.21 -10.76
N ARG A 115 -5.74 -0.51 -11.69
CA ARG A 115 -6.71 -1.12 -12.61
C ARG A 115 -6.08 -2.18 -13.51
N TRP A 116 -4.82 -1.97 -13.86
CA TRP A 116 -4.07 -2.79 -14.82
C TRP A 116 -3.17 -3.82 -14.15
N LEU A 117 -2.97 -3.76 -12.82
CA LEU A 117 -2.16 -4.71 -12.05
C LEU A 117 -2.48 -6.19 -12.34
N PRO A 118 -3.77 -6.63 -12.41
CA PRO A 118 -4.08 -8.03 -12.72
C PRO A 118 -3.60 -8.45 -14.12
N TRP A 119 -3.71 -7.55 -15.10
CA TRP A 119 -3.22 -7.78 -16.44
C TRP A 119 -1.70 -7.74 -16.50
N LEU A 120 -1.06 -6.73 -15.90
CA LEU A 120 0.40 -6.58 -15.85
C LEU A 120 1.09 -7.79 -15.21
N THR A 121 0.57 -8.26 -14.07
CA THR A 121 1.10 -9.46 -13.38
C THR A 121 0.94 -10.72 -14.22
N THR A 122 -0.13 -10.82 -15.02
CA THR A 122 -0.35 -11.95 -15.94
C THR A 122 0.58 -11.85 -17.15
N ALA A 123 0.81 -10.66 -17.68
CA ALA A 123 1.69 -10.40 -18.81
C ALA A 123 3.18 -10.59 -18.44
N GLU A 124 3.58 -10.19 -17.23
CA GLU A 124 4.91 -10.44 -16.67
C GLU A 124 5.20 -11.94 -16.56
N LYS A 125 4.24 -12.73 -16.02
CA LYS A 125 4.35 -14.20 -15.95
C LYS A 125 4.45 -14.87 -17.32
N LYS A 126 3.90 -14.24 -18.36
CA LYS A 126 3.97 -14.70 -19.76
C LYS A 126 5.20 -14.18 -20.51
N GLY A 127 6.09 -13.42 -19.85
CA GLY A 127 7.29 -12.84 -20.47
C GLY A 127 7.02 -11.68 -21.43
N HIS A 128 5.83 -11.08 -21.42
CA HIS A 128 5.45 -10.01 -22.34
C HIS A 128 5.80 -8.60 -21.87
N VAL A 129 6.23 -8.42 -20.62
CA VAL A 129 6.57 -7.10 -20.06
C VAL A 129 8.03 -7.11 -19.62
N THR A 130 8.91 -6.70 -20.52
CA THR A 130 10.27 -6.29 -20.16
C THR A 130 10.16 -5.00 -19.36
N ARG A 131 10.70 -4.95 -18.14
CA ARG A 131 10.70 -3.72 -17.31
C ARG A 131 11.24 -2.57 -18.15
N PHE A 132 10.49 -1.46 -18.17
CA PHE A 132 10.87 -0.24 -18.89
C PHE A 132 12.29 0.19 -18.54
N GLY A 133 13.18 -0.04 -19.49
CA GLY A 133 14.47 0.60 -19.67
C GLY A 133 14.54 1.04 -21.13
N THR A 134 14.30 2.33 -21.35
CA THR A 134 14.62 3.13 -22.54
C THR A 134 13.85 2.79 -23.83
N LEU A 135 12.84 3.62 -24.15
CA LEU A 135 12.37 3.81 -25.51
C LEU A 135 13.28 4.85 -26.19
N ALA A 136 13.84 4.44 -27.34
CA ALA A 136 14.38 5.19 -28.47
C ALA A 136 15.42 6.31 -28.20
#